data_AF-A0A6A0I1Z3-F1
#
_entry.id   AF-A0A6A0I1Z3-F1
#
_cell.length_a   1.000
_cell.length_b   1.000
_cell.length_c   1.000
_cell.angle_alpha   90.00
_cell.angle_beta   90.00
_cell.angle_gamma   90.00
#
_symmetry.space_group_name_H-M   'P 1'
#
loop_
_entity.id
_entity.type
_entity.pdbx_description
1 polymer ?
#
loop_
_entity_poly.entity_id
_entity_poly.type
_entity_poly.pdbx_seq_one_letter_code
_entity_poly.pdbx_strand_id
1 'polypeptide(L)'
;MAGLVQEFTERKQIEEALKASEVRYRRLFETAKDGIIILEADTGQLIDVNPFLEDMLGYSHEELLGKTLWEIGAFKDIAANQAAFRQLQSQEYIRYDNLPLETKGQQSRQVEFVSNVYWVDGRKVIQCNIRDITARKRAREELAEGQ
;
A
#
# COMPACT_ATOMS: atom_id res chain seq x y z
N MET A 1 8.21 16.63 -45.54
CA MET A 1 9.30 16.17 -44.65
C MET A 1 9.25 16.82 -43.26
N ALA A 2 8.89 18.10 -43.10
CA ALA A 2 8.83 18.75 -41.78
C ALA A 2 7.80 18.11 -40.80
N GLY A 3 6.62 17.70 -41.27
CA GLY A 3 5.59 17.08 -40.41
C GLY A 3 6.02 15.74 -39.80
N LEU A 4 6.80 14.92 -40.52
CA LEU A 4 7.25 13.61 -40.04
C LEU A 4 8.33 13.73 -38.93
N VAL A 5 9.19 14.75 -39.05
CA VAL A 5 10.21 15.05 -38.03
C VAL A 5 9.55 15.59 -36.77
N GLN A 6 8.53 16.44 -36.91
CA GLN A 6 7.77 16.97 -35.78
C GLN A 6 7.00 15.85 -35.06
N GLU A 7 6.29 14.99 -35.79
CA GLU A 7 5.57 13.83 -35.23
C GLU A 7 6.51 12.87 -34.46
N PHE A 8 7.70 12.59 -35.02
CA PHE A 8 8.71 11.77 -34.35
C PHE A 8 9.28 12.43 -33.09
N THR A 9 9.43 13.76 -33.10
CA THR A 9 9.91 14.52 -31.95
C THR A 9 8.88 14.55 -30.82
N GLU A 10 7.61 14.79 -31.15
CA GLU A 10 6.49 14.79 -30.20
C GLU A 10 6.32 13.41 -29.56
N ARG A 11 6.37 12.34 -30.36
CA ARG A 11 6.29 10.97 -29.85
C ARG A 11 7.42 10.64 -28.86
N LYS A 12 8.66 11.00 -29.19
CA LYS A 12 9.80 10.78 -28.30
C LYS A 12 9.67 11.52 -26.98
N GLN A 13 9.22 12.76 -27.01
CA GLN A 13 9.01 13.55 -25.79
C GLN A 13 7.94 12.93 -24.89
N ILE A 14 6.85 12.40 -25.47
CA ILE A 14 5.80 11.68 -24.72
C ILE A 14 6.37 10.39 -24.10
N GLU A 15 7.11 9.60 -24.87
CA GLU A 15 7.74 8.36 -24.39
C GLU A 15 8.74 8.64 -23.24
N GLU A 16 9.55 9.68 -23.37
CA GLU A 16 10.51 10.10 -22.33
C GLU A 16 9.81 10.62 -21.07
N ALA A 17 8.76 11.43 -21.23
CA ALA A 17 7.96 11.92 -20.10
C ALA A 17 7.24 10.79 -19.35
N LEU A 18 6.71 9.80 -20.09
CA LEU A 18 6.10 8.61 -19.50
C LEU A 18 7.13 7.80 -18.70
N LYS A 19 8.29 7.54 -19.30
CA LYS A 19 9.39 6.81 -18.64
C LYS A 19 9.89 7.53 -17.38
N ALA A 20 10.05 8.85 -17.45
CA ALA A 20 10.47 9.64 -16.30
C ALA A 20 9.43 9.58 -15.16
N SER A 21 8.14 9.60 -15.50
CA SER A 21 7.05 9.48 -14.53
C SER A 21 7.00 8.09 -13.89
N GLU A 22 7.15 7.03 -14.68
CA GLU A 22 7.21 5.65 -14.18
C GLU A 22 8.40 5.45 -13.21
N VAL A 23 9.59 5.93 -13.59
CA VAL A 23 10.79 5.85 -12.74
C VAL A 23 10.56 6.60 -11.42
N ARG A 24 9.96 7.81 -11.48
CA ARG A 24 9.70 8.59 -10.27
C ARG A 24 8.70 7.88 -9.35
N TYR A 25 7.61 7.35 -9.91
CA TYR A 25 6.63 6.55 -9.17
C TYR A 25 7.30 5.34 -8.50
N ARG A 26 8.01 4.53 -9.29
CA ARG A 26 8.68 3.31 -8.80
C ARG A 26 9.66 3.63 -7.67
N ARG A 27 10.45 4.70 -7.80
CA ARG A 27 11.36 5.15 -6.74
C ARG A 27 10.63 5.54 -5.45
N LEU A 28 9.55 6.29 -5.53
CA LEU A 28 8.78 6.69 -4.34
C LEU A 28 8.15 5.47 -3.65
N PHE A 29 7.62 4.54 -4.44
CA PHE A 29 6.99 3.31 -3.96
C PHE A 29 8.02 2.38 -3.29
N GLU A 30 9.13 2.09 -3.97
CA GLU A 30 10.18 1.18 -3.50
C GLU A 30 10.96 1.71 -2.28
N THR A 31 11.16 3.03 -2.19
CA THR A 31 11.98 3.63 -1.12
C THR A 31 11.18 4.09 0.09
N ALA A 32 9.85 3.98 0.05
CA ALA A 32 8.99 4.32 1.16
C ALA A 32 9.38 3.56 2.43
N LYS A 33 9.23 4.22 3.58
CA LYS A 33 9.46 3.65 4.92
C LYS A 33 8.17 3.30 5.65
N ASP A 34 7.08 3.28 4.90
CA ASP A 34 5.79 2.74 5.28
C ASP A 34 5.48 1.60 4.30
N GLY A 35 4.75 0.59 4.78
CA GLY A 35 4.22 -0.46 3.94
C GLY A 35 3.11 0.09 3.07
N ILE A 36 3.15 -0.20 1.77
CA ILE A 36 2.13 0.23 0.81
C ILE A 36 1.53 -1.01 0.17
N ILE A 37 0.20 -1.08 0.18
CA ILE A 37 -0.59 -2.07 -0.56
C ILE A 37 -1.50 -1.32 -1.51
N ILE A 38 -1.61 -1.80 -2.75
CA ILE A 38 -2.59 -1.34 -3.73
C ILE A 38 -3.56 -2.49 -3.98
N LEU A 39 -4.85 -2.23 -3.78
CA LEU A 39 -5.93 -3.18 -4.02
C LEU A 39 -6.82 -2.72 -5.18
N GLU A 40 -7.34 -3.67 -5.94
CA GLU A 40 -8.47 -3.42 -6.84
C GLU A 40 -9.72 -3.15 -6.00
N ALA A 41 -10.40 -2.04 -6.26
CA ALA A 41 -11.56 -1.68 -5.44
C ALA A 41 -12.75 -2.61 -5.66
N ASP A 42 -12.90 -3.28 -6.81
CA ASP A 42 -14.06 -4.14 -7.05
C ASP A 42 -13.91 -5.51 -6.39
N THR A 43 -12.70 -6.08 -6.42
CA THR A 43 -12.43 -7.45 -5.96
C THR A 43 -11.73 -7.51 -4.61
N GLY A 44 -11.05 -6.44 -4.20
CA GLY A 44 -10.19 -6.42 -3.03
C GLY A 44 -8.87 -7.17 -3.22
N GLN A 45 -8.54 -7.57 -4.46
CA GLN A 45 -7.29 -8.24 -4.78
C GLN A 45 -6.10 -7.29 -4.71
N LEU A 46 -4.98 -7.77 -4.18
CA LEU A 46 -3.71 -7.07 -4.16
C LEU A 46 -3.15 -6.98 -5.58
N ILE A 47 -3.11 -5.76 -6.11
CA ILE A 47 -2.51 -5.42 -7.40
C ILE A 47 -1.00 -5.22 -7.24
N ASP A 48 -0.58 -4.58 -6.14
CA ASP A 48 0.83 -4.26 -5.90
C ASP A 48 1.12 -4.11 -4.40
N VAL A 49 2.36 -4.36 -4.02
CA VAL A 49 2.89 -4.20 -2.66
C VAL A 49 4.33 -3.71 -2.72
N ASN A 50 4.72 -2.80 -1.83
CA ASN A 50 6.09 -2.32 -1.83
C ASN A 50 7.04 -3.24 -1.05
N PRO A 51 8.35 -3.21 -1.37
CA PRO A 51 9.35 -4.06 -0.69
C PRO A 51 9.41 -3.86 0.82
N PHE A 52 9.15 -2.64 1.31
CA PHE A 52 9.13 -2.37 2.74
C PHE A 52 8.06 -3.19 3.47
N LEU A 53 6.87 -3.35 2.88
CA LEU A 53 5.82 -4.18 3.45
C LEU A 53 6.22 -5.65 3.49
N GLU A 54 6.81 -6.16 2.41
CA GLU A 54 7.31 -7.53 2.30
C GLU A 54 8.29 -7.83 3.44
N ASP A 55 9.28 -6.97 3.62
CA ASP A 55 10.27 -7.07 4.70
C ASP A 55 9.62 -6.98 6.09
N MET A 56 8.68 -6.03 6.28
CA MET A 56 8.03 -5.79 7.56
C MET A 56 7.14 -6.97 8.00
N LEU A 57 6.37 -7.56 7.07
CA LEU A 57 5.45 -8.66 7.37
C LEU A 57 6.05 -10.05 7.14
N GLY A 58 7.18 -10.14 6.45
CA GLY A 58 7.88 -11.39 6.16
C GLY A 58 7.22 -12.25 5.08
N TYR A 59 6.49 -11.64 4.14
CA TYR A 59 5.87 -12.31 2.99
C TYR A 59 6.58 -11.90 1.71
N SER A 60 6.77 -12.83 0.77
CA SER A 60 7.27 -12.45 -0.55
C SER A 60 6.17 -11.84 -1.40
N HIS A 61 6.57 -11.06 -2.42
CA HIS A 61 5.67 -10.51 -3.42
C HIS A 61 4.68 -11.54 -4.01
N GLU A 62 5.19 -12.72 -4.39
CA GLU A 62 4.41 -13.82 -4.97
C GLU A 62 3.39 -14.42 -4.00
N GLU A 63 3.64 -14.34 -2.70
CA GLU A 63 2.70 -14.81 -1.68
C GLU A 63 1.54 -13.83 -1.45
N LEU A 64 1.68 -12.58 -1.89
CA LEU A 64 0.75 -11.48 -1.66
C LEU A 64 -0.10 -11.17 -2.90
N LEU A 65 0.51 -11.09 -4.08
CA LEU A 65 -0.17 -10.65 -5.30
C LEU A 65 -1.37 -11.53 -5.67
N GLY A 66 -2.43 -10.88 -6.15
CA GLY A 66 -3.67 -11.52 -6.60
C GLY A 66 -4.54 -12.09 -5.47
N LYS A 67 -4.04 -12.15 -4.23
CA LYS A 67 -4.84 -12.52 -3.06
C LYS A 67 -5.66 -11.34 -2.59
N THR A 68 -6.72 -11.61 -1.84
CA THR A 68 -7.44 -10.59 -1.09
C THR A 68 -6.77 -10.35 0.26
N LEU A 69 -6.99 -9.16 0.84
CA LEU A 69 -6.34 -8.76 2.09
C LEU A 69 -6.53 -9.80 3.22
N TRP A 70 -7.74 -10.37 3.35
CA TRP A 70 -8.09 -11.35 4.39
C TRP A 70 -7.60 -12.78 4.13
N GLU A 71 -6.98 -13.06 2.98
CA GLU A 71 -6.28 -14.34 2.73
C GLU A 71 -4.83 -14.32 3.26
N ILE A 72 -4.34 -13.17 3.68
CA ILE A 72 -3.00 -12.98 4.20
C ILE A 72 -3.05 -13.11 5.73
N GLY A 73 -2.20 -13.98 6.29
CA GLY A 73 -2.23 -14.30 7.73
C GLY A 73 -2.08 -13.09 8.66
N ALA A 74 -1.36 -12.04 8.21
CA ALA A 74 -1.25 -10.79 8.96
C ALA A 74 -2.59 -10.07 9.18
N PHE A 75 -3.55 -10.27 8.29
CA PHE A 75 -4.88 -9.66 8.30
C PHE A 75 -5.98 -10.72 8.57
N LYS A 76 -5.76 -11.55 9.59
CA LYS A 76 -6.60 -12.72 9.90
C LYS A 76 -8.04 -12.44 10.32
N ASP A 77 -8.38 -11.20 10.71
CA ASP A 77 -9.77 -10.84 11.02
C ASP A 77 -10.57 -10.61 9.73
N ILE A 78 -11.03 -11.72 9.14
CA ILE A 78 -11.75 -11.72 7.86
C ILE A 78 -13.00 -10.82 7.94
N ALA A 79 -13.75 -10.90 9.03
CA ALA A 79 -15.01 -10.16 9.18
C ALA A 79 -14.76 -8.66 9.27
N ALA A 80 -13.79 -8.23 10.09
CA ALA A 80 -13.42 -6.83 10.20
C ALA A 80 -12.87 -6.27 8.87
N ASN A 81 -12.00 -7.02 8.19
CA ASN A 81 -11.43 -6.60 6.90
C ASN A 81 -12.49 -6.47 5.81
N GLN A 82 -13.43 -7.41 5.72
CA GLN A 82 -14.54 -7.32 4.76
C GLN A 82 -15.50 -6.16 5.09
N ALA A 83 -15.74 -5.88 6.37
CA ALA A 83 -16.52 -4.72 6.79
C ALA A 83 -15.82 -3.40 6.43
N ALA A 84 -14.52 -3.30 6.70
CA ALA A 84 -13.69 -2.15 6.32
C ALA A 84 -13.68 -1.95 4.80
N PHE A 85 -13.54 -3.02 4.02
CA PHE A 85 -13.60 -2.96 2.56
C PHE A 85 -14.94 -2.41 2.07
N ARG A 86 -16.08 -2.89 2.62
CA ARG A 86 -17.41 -2.33 2.29
C ARG A 86 -17.55 -0.86 2.70
N GLN A 87 -16.98 -0.46 3.84
CA GLN A 87 -16.99 0.92 4.27
C GLN A 87 -16.16 1.82 3.33
N LEU A 88 -14.99 1.36 2.87
CA LEU A 88 -14.16 2.08 1.89
C LEU A 88 -14.90 2.36 0.58
N GLN A 89 -15.79 1.46 0.13
CA GLN A 89 -16.59 1.69 -1.09
C GLN A 89 -17.47 2.94 -1.01
N SER A 90 -17.92 3.31 0.18
CA SER A 90 -18.83 4.44 0.39
C SER A 90 -18.15 5.67 0.98
N GLN A 91 -17.20 5.49 1.90
CA GLN A 91 -16.53 6.59 2.59
C GLN A 91 -15.21 7.01 1.94
N GLU A 92 -14.67 6.20 1.02
CA GLU A 92 -13.42 6.43 0.29
C GLU A 92 -12.16 6.60 1.16
N TYR A 93 -12.31 6.50 2.49
CA TYR A 93 -11.24 6.68 3.48
C TYR A 93 -11.51 5.87 4.75
N ILE A 94 -10.47 5.22 5.28
CA ILE A 94 -10.46 4.59 6.60
C ILE A 94 -9.12 4.82 7.28
N ARG A 95 -9.14 4.95 8.61
CA ARG A 95 -7.93 5.07 9.44
C ARG A 95 -8.07 4.30 10.74
N TYR A 96 -7.02 3.57 11.08
CA TYR A 96 -6.80 2.97 12.40
C TYR A 96 -5.49 3.49 12.97
N ASP A 97 -5.53 4.20 14.09
CA ASP A 97 -4.33 4.73 14.73
C ASP A 97 -3.50 3.66 15.44
N ASN A 98 -4.12 2.52 15.74
CA ASN A 98 -3.46 1.39 16.38
C ASN A 98 -4.14 0.06 16.06
N LEU A 99 -3.58 -0.66 15.10
CA LEU A 99 -4.01 -2.01 14.73
C LEU A 99 -2.86 -2.99 15.03
N PRO A 100 -3.06 -4.01 15.87
CA PRO A 100 -2.08 -5.07 16.03
C PRO A 100 -2.11 -5.99 14.80
N LEU A 101 -0.95 -6.15 14.16
CA LEU A 101 -0.72 -7.15 13.12
C LEU A 101 0.26 -8.20 13.62
N GLU A 102 0.17 -9.39 13.04
CA GLU A 102 1.10 -10.49 13.30
C GLU A 102 1.83 -10.81 11.99
N THR A 103 3.15 -10.75 11.99
CA THR A 103 3.94 -11.09 10.81
C THR A 103 3.90 -12.59 10.53
N LYS A 104 4.34 -13.03 9.36
CA LYS A 104 4.50 -14.45 9.03
C LYS A 104 5.37 -15.20 10.05
N GLY A 105 6.38 -14.53 10.59
CA GLY A 105 7.26 -15.03 11.65
C GLY A 105 6.70 -14.91 13.06
N GLN A 106 5.38 -14.69 13.22
CA GLN A 106 4.68 -14.59 14.51
C GLN A 106 5.14 -13.42 15.39
N GLN A 107 5.70 -12.37 14.80
CA GLN A 107 6.06 -11.15 15.54
C GLN A 107 4.85 -10.20 15.57
N SER A 108 4.52 -9.68 16.75
CA SER A 108 3.51 -8.64 16.88
C SER A 108 4.06 -7.27 16.47
N ARG A 109 3.31 -6.57 15.63
CA ARG A 109 3.58 -5.20 15.19
C ARG A 109 2.36 -4.33 15.51
N GLN A 110 2.59 -3.20 16.16
CA GLN A 110 1.56 -2.17 16.30
C GLN A 110 1.69 -1.23 15.11
N VAL A 111 0.63 -1.11 14.32
CA VAL A 111 0.65 -0.28 13.11
C VAL A 111 -0.41 0.81 13.14
N GLU A 112 -0.08 1.94 12.53
CA GLU A 112 -1.05 2.90 12.03
C GLU A 112 -1.40 2.49 10.60
N PHE A 113 -2.69 2.40 10.29
CA PHE A 113 -3.18 1.89 9.01
C PHE A 113 -4.13 2.92 8.40
N VAL A 114 -3.82 3.41 7.21
CA VAL A 114 -4.62 4.41 6.50
C VAL A 114 -4.93 3.91 5.09
N SER A 115 -6.20 3.88 4.74
CA SER A 115 -6.65 3.51 3.40
C SER A 115 -7.40 4.66 2.74
N ASN A 116 -7.13 4.86 1.46
CA ASN A 116 -7.79 5.84 0.62
C ASN A 116 -8.16 5.23 -0.74
N VAL A 117 -9.31 5.62 -1.27
CA VAL A 117 -9.79 5.20 -2.59
C VAL A 117 -9.54 6.32 -3.59
N TYR A 118 -9.03 6.00 -4.77
CA TYR A 118 -8.83 6.96 -5.85
C TYR A 118 -9.01 6.31 -7.23
N TRP A 119 -9.13 7.15 -8.25
CA TRP A 119 -9.30 6.71 -9.63
C TRP A 119 -7.97 6.69 -10.37
N VAL A 120 -7.70 5.61 -11.09
CA VAL A 120 -6.58 5.47 -12.03
C VAL A 120 -7.11 4.81 -13.30
N ASP A 121 -6.88 5.43 -14.45
CA ASP A 121 -7.26 4.89 -15.77
C ASP A 121 -8.72 4.39 -15.86
N GLY A 122 -9.64 5.12 -15.21
CA GLY A 122 -11.07 4.81 -15.21
C GLY A 122 -11.48 3.65 -14.29
N ARG A 123 -10.60 3.19 -13.39
CA ARG A 123 -10.88 2.18 -12.36
C ARG A 123 -10.64 2.75 -10.97
N LYS A 124 -11.43 2.29 -9.99
CA LYS A 124 -11.18 2.60 -8.58
C LYS A 124 -10.11 1.65 -8.03
N VAL A 125 -9.18 2.22 -7.29
CA VAL A 125 -8.13 1.49 -6.56
C VAL A 125 -8.12 1.95 -5.11
N ILE A 126 -7.71 1.06 -4.22
CA ILE A 126 -7.55 1.35 -2.80
C ILE A 126 -6.06 1.29 -2.49
N GLN A 127 -5.47 2.38 -1.99
CA GLN A 127 -4.13 2.35 -1.43
C GLN A 127 -4.22 2.28 0.10
N CYS A 128 -3.52 1.31 0.68
CA CYS A 128 -3.35 1.18 2.12
C CYS A 128 -1.90 1.53 2.46
N ASN A 129 -1.71 2.45 3.39
CA ASN A 129 -0.42 2.82 3.97
C ASN A 129 -0.36 2.29 5.40
N ILE A 130 0.73 1.57 5.72
CA ILE A 130 0.89 0.81 6.96
C ILE A 130 2.21 1.25 7.60
N ARG A 131 2.12 1.99 8.69
CA ARG A 131 3.28 2.49 9.42
C ARG A 131 3.50 1.70 10.69
N ASP A 132 4.67 1.08 10.84
CA ASP A 132 5.08 0.44 12.10
C ASP A 132 5.32 1.52 13.18
N ILE A 133 4.50 1.50 14.22
CA ILE A 133 4.58 2.41 15.36
C ILE A 133 5.03 1.69 16.64
N THR A 134 5.47 0.42 16.53
CA THR A 134 5.84 -0.44 17.66
C THR A 134 6.92 0.20 18.52
N ALA A 135 8.02 0.64 17.92
CA ALA A 135 9.14 1.27 18.65
C ALA A 135 8.68 2.57 19.35
N ARG A 136 7.88 3.39 18.66
CA ARG A 136 7.33 4.63 19.20
C ARG A 136 6.40 4.39 20.38
N LYS A 137 5.62 3.31 20.34
CA LYS A 137 4.72 2.95 21.45
C LYS A 137 5.48 2.44 22.66
N ARG A 138 6.41 1.49 22.49
CA ARG A 138 7.23 0.97 23.60
C ARG A 138 7.95 2.07 24.34
N ALA A 139 8.57 3.01 23.61
CA ALA A 139 9.25 4.16 24.22
C ALA A 139 8.30 5.07 25.03
N ARG A 140 7.03 5.19 24.64
CA ARG A 140 6.04 5.99 25.38
C ARG A 140 5.54 5.26 26.63
N GLU A 141 5.36 3.95 26.56
CA GLU A 141 4.94 3.12 27.69
C GLU A 141 6.03 3.08 28.76
N GLU A 142 7.30 2.88 28.38
CA GLU A 142 8.45 2.93 29.30
C GLU A 142 8.58 4.27 30.04
N LEU A 143 8.33 5.39 29.35
CA LEU A 143 8.34 6.72 29.95
C LEU A 143 7.15 6.98 30.89
N ALA A 144 6.01 6.32 30.65
CA ALA A 144 4.82 6.46 31.48
C ALA A 144 4.87 5.58 32.74
N GLU A 145 5.53 4.42 32.68
CA GLU A 145 5.72 3.51 33.82
C GLU A 145 6.89 3.92 34.74
N GLY A 146 7.81 4.76 34.25
CA GLY A 146 8.94 5.31 35.02
C GLY A 146 8.61 6.54 35.89
N GLN A 147 7.34 6.94 36.00
CA GLN A 147 6.84 8.04 36.85
C GLN A 147 6.00 7.51 38.00
#